data_AF-A0A0S8ECB2-F1
#
_entry.id   AF-A0A0S8ECB2-F1
#
_cell.length_a   1.000
_cell.length_b   1.000
_cell.length_c   1.000
_cell.angle_alpha   90.00
_cell.angle_beta   90.00
_cell.angle_gamma   90.00
#
_symmetry.space_group_name_H-M   'P 1'
#
loop_
_entity.id
_entity.type
_entity.pdbx_description
1 polymer ?
#
loop_
_entity_poly.entity_id
_entity_poly.type
_entity_poly.pdbx_seq_one_letter_code
_entity_poly.pdbx_strand_id
1 'polypeptide(L)'
;MIKKHYDIIIVGSGPSGVFAALELLRSRQDIKILLIEKGRDIDKRICPMKKSGISCSECPECSLLSGWGGAGAYSDGKLTLSPHIGGSLVKYIGSDSLQSMIRDADRTYVTYGAPDEVYGPEEDDITTLTKRAAEHDLTFIPSKIRHI
;
A
#
# COMPACT_ATOMS: atom_id res chain seq x y z
N MET A 1 0.68 -14.11 36.72
CA MET A 1 0.36 -13.41 35.46
C MET A 1 -0.45 -14.34 34.57
N ILE A 2 -1.65 -13.95 34.13
CA ILE A 2 -2.41 -14.72 33.13
C ILE A 2 -1.68 -14.55 31.78
N LYS A 3 -1.20 -15.65 31.19
CA LYS A 3 -0.61 -15.63 29.84
C LYS A 3 -1.73 -15.31 28.85
N LYS A 4 -1.59 -14.22 28.09
CA LYS A 4 -2.47 -13.96 26.95
C LYS A 4 -2.09 -14.90 25.81
N HIS A 5 -3.08 -15.62 25.29
CA HIS A 5 -2.94 -16.50 24.13
C HIS A 5 -3.57 -15.81 22.90
N TYR A 6 -2.83 -15.82 21.80
CA TYR A 6 -3.23 -15.32 20.50
C TYR A 6 -2.99 -16.43 19.47
N ASP A 7 -3.89 -16.56 18.50
CA ASP A 7 -3.77 -17.55 17.43
C ASP A 7 -2.78 -17.09 16.36
N ILE A 8 -2.76 -15.78 16.11
CA ILE A 8 -1.93 -15.14 15.08
C ILE A 8 -1.32 -13.86 15.66
N ILE A 9 -0.02 -13.67 15.40
CA ILE A 9 0.70 -12.44 15.73
C ILE A 9 1.17 -11.83 14.40
N ILE A 10 0.80 -10.57 14.16
CA ILE A 10 1.20 -9.78 13.00
C ILE A 10 2.13 -8.68 13.49
N VAL A 11 3.30 -8.57 12.87
CA VAL A 11 4.31 -7.55 13.20
C VAL A 11 4.36 -6.51 12.09
N GLY A 12 4.02 -5.28 12.43
CA GLY A 12 3.90 -4.13 11.53
C GLY A 12 2.44 -3.81 11.20
N SER A 13 2.02 -2.57 11.46
CA SER A 13 0.66 -2.08 11.15
C SER A 13 0.61 -1.21 9.88
N GLY A 14 1.49 -1.51 8.91
CA GLY A 14 1.37 -0.99 7.55
C GLY A 14 0.20 -1.62 6.77
N PRO A 15 -0.01 -1.22 5.51
CA PRO A 15 -1.10 -1.74 4.68
C PRO A 15 -1.16 -3.26 4.63
N SER A 16 -0.01 -3.94 4.50
CA SER A 16 0.05 -5.40 4.48
C SER A 16 -0.45 -6.04 5.77
N GLY A 17 -0.02 -5.52 6.94
CA GLY A 17 -0.41 -6.06 8.24
C GLY A 17 -1.89 -5.81 8.56
N VAL A 18 -2.37 -4.60 8.26
CA VAL A 18 -3.78 -4.23 8.46
C VAL A 18 -4.69 -5.05 7.55
N PHE A 19 -4.34 -5.19 6.26
CA PHE A 19 -5.14 -5.99 5.32
C PHE A 19 -5.07 -7.49 5.64
N ALA A 20 -3.92 -8.00 6.09
CA ALA A 20 -3.82 -9.39 6.55
C ALA A 20 -4.74 -9.64 7.74
N ALA A 21 -4.75 -8.75 8.74
CA ALA A 21 -5.66 -8.86 9.87
C ALA A 21 -7.13 -8.81 9.43
N LEU A 22 -7.46 -7.88 8.53
CA LEU A 22 -8.81 -7.72 7.99
C LEU A 22 -9.30 -8.98 7.26
N GLU A 23 -8.47 -9.55 6.38
CA GLU A 23 -8.82 -10.77 5.64
C GLU A 23 -8.94 -11.99 6.55
N LEU A 24 -8.08 -12.11 7.56
CA LEU A 24 -8.18 -13.17 8.56
C LEU A 24 -9.51 -13.08 9.32
N LEU A 25 -9.91 -11.88 9.75
CA LEU A 25 -11.19 -11.64 10.44
C LEU A 25 -12.41 -11.88 9.53
N ARG A 26 -12.30 -11.57 8.23
CA ARG A 26 -13.32 -11.91 7.23
C ARG A 26 -13.48 -13.42 7.06
N SER A 27 -12.38 -14.16 7.13
CA SER A 27 -12.39 -15.63 6.96
C SER A 27 -12.93 -16.38 8.18
N ARG A 28 -12.65 -15.89 9.40
CA ARG A 28 -13.03 -16.52 10.67
C ARG A 28 -13.19 -15.46 11.77
N GLN A 29 -14.36 -15.42 12.39
CA GLN A 29 -14.72 -14.37 13.36
C GLN A 29 -14.17 -14.60 14.78
N ASP A 30 -13.67 -15.80 15.09
CA ASP A 30 -13.23 -16.21 16.43
C ASP A 30 -11.70 -16.24 16.62
N ILE A 31 -10.93 -15.80 15.62
CA ILE A 31 -9.46 -15.72 15.69
C ILE A 31 -9.02 -14.56 16.58
N LYS A 32 -8.14 -14.84 17.54
CA LYS A 32 -7.47 -13.83 18.37
C LYS A 32 -6.18 -13.39 17.69
N ILE A 33 -6.22 -12.22 17.07
CA ILE A 33 -5.06 -11.61 16.40
C ILE A 33 -4.41 -10.57 17.31
N LEU A 34 -3.08 -10.63 17.44
CA LEU A 34 -2.27 -9.56 18.01
C LEU A 34 -1.52 -8.83 16.90
N LEU A 35 -1.88 -7.58 16.63
CA LEU A 35 -1.13 -6.69 15.74
C LEU A 35 -0.20 -5.81 16.57
N ILE A 36 1.10 -5.89 16.32
CA ILE A 36 2.13 -5.13 17.04
C ILE A 36 2.81 -4.17 16.07
N GLU A 37 2.98 -2.92 16.48
CA GLU A 37 3.72 -1.90 15.74
C GLU A 37 4.81 -1.32 16.63
N LYS A 38 6.02 -1.13 16.06
CA LYS A 38 7.14 -0.53 16.78
C LYS A 38 6.89 0.96 17.01
N GLY A 39 6.35 1.63 16.00
CA GLY A 39 6.10 3.06 16.04
C GLY A 39 4.81 3.46 16.75
N ARG A 40 4.44 4.73 16.57
CA ARG A 40 3.33 5.38 17.28
C ARG A 40 2.02 5.32 16.48
N ASP A 41 0.93 5.59 17.20
CA ASP A 41 -0.37 5.87 16.59
C ASP A 41 -0.33 7.16 15.74
N ILE A 42 -1.20 7.27 14.74
CA ILE A 42 -1.12 8.25 13.65
C ILE A 42 -1.11 9.70 14.12
N ASP A 43 -1.89 10.01 15.16
CA ASP A 43 -1.97 11.33 15.81
C ASP A 43 -0.64 11.74 16.47
N LYS A 44 0.19 10.76 16.85
CA LYS A 44 1.47 10.94 17.56
C LYS A 44 2.69 10.74 16.65
N ARG A 45 2.51 10.44 15.37
CA ARG A 45 3.58 10.26 14.38
C ARG A 45 4.10 11.62 13.88
N ILE A 46 4.87 12.32 14.72
CA ILE A 46 5.38 13.65 14.39
C ILE A 46 6.87 13.58 14.07
N CYS A 47 7.24 13.85 12.82
CA CYS A 47 8.64 13.93 12.41
C CYS A 47 9.30 15.21 12.96
N PRO A 48 10.43 15.12 13.70
CA PRO A 48 11.14 16.29 14.23
C PRO A 48 11.58 17.28 13.16
N MET A 49 11.96 16.77 11.98
CA MET A 49 12.30 17.57 10.79
C MET A 49 11.17 18.56 10.44
N LYS A 50 9.93 18.05 10.37
CA LYS A 50 8.74 18.87 10.04
C LYS A 50 8.34 19.79 11.19
N LYS A 51 8.45 19.32 12.44
CA LYS A 51 8.03 20.09 13.63
C LYS A 51 8.97 21.25 13.94
N SER A 52 10.28 21.05 13.81
CA SER A 52 11.30 22.00 14.25
C SER A 52 12.02 22.70 13.10
N GLY A 53 11.68 22.38 11.84
CA GLY A 53 12.33 22.97 10.67
C GLY A 53 13.81 22.62 10.54
N ILE A 54 14.22 21.49 11.10
CA ILE A 54 15.60 21.01 11.08
C ILE A 54 15.81 20.01 9.94
N SER A 55 17.05 19.71 9.61
CA SER A 55 17.39 18.58 8.73
C SER A 55 17.00 17.24 9.36
N CYS A 56 16.93 16.18 8.53
CA CYS A 56 16.68 14.82 9.01
C CYS A 56 17.69 14.45 10.12
N SER A 57 17.17 14.03 11.27
CA SER A 57 17.96 13.77 12.48
C SER A 57 18.31 12.29 12.68
N GLU A 58 18.13 11.45 11.65
CA GLU A 58 18.46 10.01 11.68
C GLU A 58 17.90 9.30 12.91
N CYS A 59 16.61 9.53 13.20
CA CYS A 59 15.96 8.96 14.39
C CYS A 59 16.11 7.43 14.43
N PRO A 60 16.39 6.83 15.60
CA PRO A 60 16.39 5.37 15.77
C PRO A 60 15.06 4.71 15.38
N GLU A 61 13.97 5.46 15.52
CA GLU A 61 12.64 5.13 15.02
C GLU A 61 12.10 6.32 14.22
N CYS A 62 11.95 6.15 12.91
CA CYS A 62 11.46 7.20 12.04
C CYS A 62 9.93 7.23 12.03
N SER A 63 9.32 8.30 12.53
CA SER A 63 7.85 8.46 12.54
C SER A 63 7.23 8.51 11.15
N LEU A 64 8.01 8.76 10.09
CA LEU A 64 7.53 8.68 8.69
C LEU A 64 7.44 7.23 8.20
N LEU A 65 8.29 6.33 8.69
CA LEU A 65 8.39 4.94 8.21
C LEU A 65 7.72 3.93 9.16
N SER A 66 7.69 4.22 10.46
CA SER A 66 7.15 3.35 11.50
C SER A 66 5.97 4.00 12.23
N GLY A 67 5.01 3.18 12.64
CA GLY A 67 3.75 3.59 13.27
C GLY A 67 2.52 3.13 12.48
N TRP A 68 1.32 3.48 12.98
CA TRP A 68 0.04 3.11 12.38
C TRP A 68 -0.05 3.52 10.92
N GLY A 69 -0.30 2.57 10.01
CA GLY A 69 -0.32 2.78 8.56
C GLY A 69 1.06 2.70 7.88
N GLY A 70 2.13 2.44 8.64
CA GLY A 70 3.49 2.24 8.13
C GLY A 70 4.00 3.41 7.29
N ALA A 71 4.89 3.15 6.34
CA ALA A 71 5.40 4.18 5.43
C ALA A 71 4.31 4.77 4.50
N GLY A 72 3.23 4.02 4.24
CA GLY A 72 2.14 4.46 3.37
C GLY A 72 1.41 5.69 3.89
N ALA A 73 1.25 5.83 5.21
CA ALA A 73 0.49 6.92 5.84
C ALA A 73 1.07 8.33 5.60
N TYR A 74 2.38 8.45 5.30
CA TYR A 74 3.03 9.72 4.94
C TYR A 74 3.55 9.71 3.51
N SER A 75 3.03 8.82 2.67
CA SER A 75 3.24 8.85 1.24
C SER A 75 2.24 9.79 0.57
N ASP A 76 2.40 9.98 -0.74
CA ASP A 76 1.45 10.72 -1.57
C ASP A 76 0.17 9.91 -1.87
N GLY A 77 -0.01 8.72 -1.28
CA GLY A 77 -1.29 7.98 -1.40
C GLY A 77 -1.61 7.51 -2.82
N LYS A 78 -0.61 7.10 -3.61
CA LYS A 78 -0.84 6.63 -4.99
C LYS A 78 -0.91 5.11 -5.06
N LEU A 79 -2.11 4.57 -5.26
CA LEU A 79 -2.32 3.16 -5.52
C LEU A 79 -2.20 2.89 -7.02
N THR A 80 -1.16 2.15 -7.41
CA THR A 80 -0.95 1.76 -8.81
C THR A 80 -1.76 0.50 -9.15
N LEU A 81 -2.63 0.61 -10.15
CA LEU A 81 -3.57 -0.44 -10.56
C LEU A 81 -3.05 -1.23 -11.78
N SER A 82 -1.78 -1.63 -11.74
CA SER A 82 -1.09 -2.31 -12.84
C SER A 82 -0.25 -3.48 -12.35
N PRO A 83 -0.29 -4.66 -13.00
CA PRO A 83 0.51 -5.81 -12.62
C PRO A 83 1.96 -5.69 -13.12
N HIS A 84 2.24 -4.70 -13.96
CA HIS A 84 3.57 -4.40 -14.50
C HIS A 84 4.42 -3.54 -13.57
N ILE A 85 3.83 -3.02 -12.49
CA ILE A 85 4.48 -2.17 -11.50
C ILE A 85 4.37 -2.85 -10.13
N GLY A 86 5.47 -2.92 -9.38
CA GLY A 86 5.47 -3.45 -8.01
C GLY A 86 6.08 -4.85 -7.86
N GLY A 87 7.37 -4.97 -8.14
CA GLY A 87 8.16 -6.17 -7.82
C GLY A 87 8.04 -7.30 -8.85
N SER A 88 8.23 -8.55 -8.40
CA SER A 88 8.29 -9.73 -9.29
C SER A 88 7.11 -10.69 -9.11
N LEU A 89 6.05 -10.30 -8.38
CA LEU A 89 4.95 -11.21 -8.04
C LEU A 89 4.25 -11.80 -9.28
N VAL A 90 4.14 -11.01 -10.34
CA VAL A 90 3.61 -11.44 -11.65
C VAL A 90 4.29 -12.69 -12.20
N LYS A 91 5.59 -12.88 -11.92
CA LYS A 91 6.36 -14.05 -12.38
C LYS A 91 5.95 -15.35 -11.68
N TYR A 92 5.35 -15.26 -10.51
CA TYR A 92 5.00 -16.43 -9.69
C TYR A 92 3.53 -16.82 -9.82
N ILE A 93 2.62 -15.84 -9.94
CA ILE A 93 1.17 -16.09 -9.94
C ILE A 93 0.50 -15.76 -11.28
N GLY A 94 1.24 -15.20 -12.23
CA GLY A 94 0.71 -14.76 -13.51
C GLY A 94 -0.01 -13.40 -13.45
N SER A 95 -0.18 -12.78 -14.62
CA SER A 95 -0.76 -11.44 -14.76
C SER A 95 -2.22 -11.38 -14.32
N ASP A 96 -3.03 -12.37 -14.70
CA ASP A 96 -4.47 -12.36 -14.41
C ASP A 96 -4.77 -12.49 -12.92
N SER A 97 -4.04 -13.37 -12.23
CA SER A 97 -4.16 -13.55 -10.78
C SER A 97 -3.74 -12.28 -10.04
N LEU A 98 -2.58 -11.70 -10.40
CA LEU A 98 -2.11 -10.46 -9.79
C LEU A 98 -3.09 -9.31 -10.04
N GLN A 99 -3.61 -9.18 -11.26
CA GLN A 99 -4.59 -8.14 -11.57
C GLN A 99 -5.87 -8.31 -10.76
N SER A 100 -6.30 -9.55 -10.49
CA SER A 100 -7.44 -9.79 -9.59
C SER A 100 -7.15 -9.32 -8.17
N MET A 101 -5.98 -9.66 -7.62
CA MET A 101 -5.59 -9.22 -6.28
C MET A 101 -5.48 -7.69 -6.17
N ILE A 102 -4.95 -7.04 -7.21
CA ILE A 102 -4.89 -5.57 -7.28
C ILE A 102 -6.30 -4.97 -7.23
N ARG A 103 -7.25 -5.50 -8.02
CA ARG A 103 -8.65 -5.05 -7.99
C ARG A 103 -9.32 -5.26 -6.63
N ASP A 104 -9.04 -6.38 -5.97
CA ASP A 104 -9.59 -6.67 -4.65
C ASP A 104 -9.04 -5.72 -3.57
N ALA A 105 -7.75 -5.39 -3.65
CA ALA A 105 -7.13 -4.38 -2.80
C ALA A 105 -7.72 -2.99 -3.05
N ASP A 106 -7.85 -2.58 -4.32
CA ASP A 106 -8.47 -1.31 -4.73
C ASP A 106 -9.90 -1.17 -4.19
N ARG A 107 -10.74 -2.19 -4.41
CA ARG A 107 -12.12 -2.22 -3.91
C ARG A 107 -12.17 -2.08 -2.39
N THR A 108 -11.23 -2.70 -1.69
CA THR A 108 -11.17 -2.60 -0.23
C THR A 108 -10.88 -1.16 0.21
N TYR A 109 -9.95 -0.46 -0.43
CA TYR A 109 -9.70 0.96 -0.15
C TYR A 109 -10.95 1.82 -0.39
N VAL A 110 -11.64 1.63 -1.53
CA VAL A 110 -12.88 2.36 -1.84
C VAL A 110 -13.97 2.09 -0.79
N THR A 111 -14.11 0.84 -0.37
CA THR A 111 -15.08 0.44 0.68
C THR A 111 -14.85 1.18 2.00
N TYR A 112 -13.59 1.52 2.32
CA TYR A 112 -13.22 2.23 3.54
C TYR A 112 -12.98 3.73 3.33
N GLY A 113 -13.46 4.29 2.21
CA GLY A 113 -13.57 5.74 2.01
C GLY A 113 -12.56 6.36 1.05
N ALA A 114 -11.77 5.57 0.31
CA ALA A 114 -11.00 6.12 -0.81
C ALA A 114 -11.94 6.66 -1.91
N PRO A 115 -11.58 7.75 -2.61
CA PRO A 115 -12.38 8.30 -3.71
C PRO A 115 -12.58 7.28 -4.83
N ASP A 116 -13.70 7.37 -5.55
CA ASP A 116 -13.99 6.50 -6.71
C ASP A 116 -13.19 6.84 -7.97
N GLU A 117 -12.59 8.04 -8.03
CA GLU A 117 -11.85 8.53 -9.21
C GLU A 117 -10.53 7.77 -9.44
N VAL A 118 -10.28 7.42 -10.70
CA VAL A 118 -9.05 6.75 -11.15
C VAL A 118 -8.46 7.56 -12.30
N TYR A 119 -7.19 7.91 -12.19
CA TYR A 119 -6.46 8.67 -13.19
C TYR A 119 -5.63 7.74 -14.06
N GLY A 120 -5.57 8.00 -15.36
CA GLY A 120 -4.75 7.25 -16.29
C GLY A 120 -4.95 7.74 -17.72
N PRO A 121 -4.11 7.28 -18.66
CA PRO A 121 -4.27 7.62 -20.07
C PRO A 121 -5.52 6.97 -20.66
N GLU A 122 -6.19 7.69 -21.56
CA GLU A 122 -7.29 7.17 -22.39
C GLU A 122 -6.78 6.16 -23.42
N GLU A 123 -7.65 5.30 -23.95
CA GLU A 123 -7.25 4.23 -24.89
C GLU A 123 -6.55 4.75 -26.16
N ASP A 124 -7.04 5.86 -26.71
CA ASP A 124 -6.48 6.50 -27.90
C ASP A 124 -5.07 7.06 -27.62
N ASP A 125 -4.86 7.62 -26.43
CA ASP A 125 -3.56 8.13 -25.99
C ASP A 125 -2.57 6.99 -25.76
N ILE A 126 -3.02 5.86 -25.19
CA ILE A 126 -2.17 4.69 -24.95
C ILE A 126 -1.55 4.21 -26.26
N THR A 127 -2.35 4.08 -27.32
CA THR A 127 -1.88 3.59 -28.62
C THR A 127 -0.84 4.55 -29.21
N THR A 128 -1.13 5.85 -29.17
CA THR A 128 -0.24 6.90 -29.69
C THR A 128 1.08 6.96 -28.92
N LEU A 129 1.02 6.94 -27.59
CA LEU A 129 2.19 6.98 -26.72
C LEU A 129 3.03 5.70 -26.82
N THR A 130 2.39 4.54 -26.96
CA THR A 130 3.09 3.26 -27.15
C THR A 130 3.89 3.26 -28.44
N LYS A 131 3.28 3.70 -29.55
CA LYS A 131 3.98 3.80 -30.84
C LYS A 131 5.16 4.77 -30.75
N ARG A 132 4.94 5.96 -30.20
CA ARG A 132 5.99 6.97 -30.03
C ARG A 132 7.13 6.50 -29.13
N ALA A 133 6.82 5.75 -28.07
CA ALA A 133 7.85 5.16 -27.21
C ALA A 133 8.69 4.14 -27.98
N ALA A 134 8.05 3.25 -28.75
CA ALA A 134 8.73 2.24 -29.55
C ALA A 134 9.64 2.85 -30.63
N GLU A 135 9.24 3.96 -31.26
CA GLU A 135 10.07 4.72 -32.22
C GLU A 135 11.38 5.26 -31.61
N HIS A 136 11.47 5.32 -30.28
CA HIS A 136 12.63 5.78 -29.53
C HIS A 136 13.27 4.68 -28.66
N ASP A 137 12.98 3.40 -28.94
CA ASP A 137 13.46 2.25 -28.15
C ASP A 137 13.06 2.31 -26.65
N LEU A 138 11.95 2.99 -26.35
CA LEU A 138 11.37 3.09 -25.02
C LEU A 138 10.15 2.17 -24.88
N THR A 139 9.95 1.65 -23.67
CA THR A 139 8.72 0.91 -23.33
C THR A 139 7.79 1.82 -22.55
N PHE A 140 6.60 2.07 -23.10
CA PHE A 140 5.53 2.74 -22.38
C PHE A 140 4.72 1.72 -21.56
N ILE A 141 4.57 1.97 -20.26
CA ILE A 141 3.77 1.12 -19.36
C ILE A 141 2.53 1.92 -18.94
N PRO A 142 1.41 1.78 -19.68
CA PRO A 142 0.17 2.47 -19.31
C PRO A 142 -0.28 1.98 -17.94
N SER A 143 -0.56 2.92 -17.05
CA SER A 143 -0.91 2.60 -15.66
C SER A 143 -2.00 3.52 -15.17
N LYS A 144 -3.01 2.91 -14.56
CA LYS A 144 -4.06 3.62 -13.83
C LYS A 144 -3.65 3.79 -12.37
N ILE A 145 -3.97 4.93 -11.78
CA ILE A 145 -3.60 5.31 -10.42
C ILE A 145 -4.83 5.84 -9.70
N ARG A 146 -5.03 5.41 -8.45
CA ARG A 146 -5.96 6.04 -7.51
C ARG A 146 -5.20 6.85 -6.48
N HIS A 147 -5.73 8.02 -6.13
CA HIS A 147 -5.25 8.82 -5.00
C HIS A 147 -6.08 8.47 -3.76
N ILE A 148 -5.43 8.11 -2.65
CA ILE A 148 -6.05 7.62 -1.40
C ILE A 148 -5.62 8.41 -0.17
#